data_AF-A0A330LRK8-F1
#
_entry.id   AF-A0A330LRK8-F1
#
_cell.length_a   1.000
_cell.length_b   1.000
_cell.length_c   1.000
_cell.angle_alpha   90.00
_cell.angle_beta   90.00
_cell.angle_gamma   90.00
#
_symmetry.space_group_name_H-M   'P 1'
#
loop_
_entity.id
_entity.type
_entity.pdbx_description
1 polymer ?
#
loop_
_entity_poly.entity_id
_entity_poly.type
_entity_poly.pdbx_seq_one_letter_code
_entity_poly.pdbx_strand_id
1 'polypeptide(L)'
;MALNAWMLEQFPQFKNKIVVVSSDMAITKQIPEKLKKMGITDGKTVLDSRTFVHYYRTTPDGRLMLGKGGNHFSYGNAIRPLFDRSATDLPAKY
;
A
#
# COMPACT_ATOMS: atom_id res chain seq x y z
N MET A 1 -8.80 -13.79 16.52
CA MET A 1 -8.69 -12.31 16.52
C MET A 1 -7.98 -11.87 15.24
N ALA A 2 -8.38 -10.74 14.63
CA ALA A 2 -7.81 -10.20 13.39
C ALA A 2 -7.25 -8.79 13.61
N LEU A 3 -6.20 -8.67 14.43
CA LEU A 3 -5.72 -7.37 14.95
C LEU A 3 -4.81 -6.57 14.02
N ASN A 4 -4.15 -7.21 13.04
CA ASN A 4 -3.24 -6.57 12.08
C ASN A 4 -2.31 -5.54 12.75
N ALA A 5 -2.24 -4.31 12.23
CA ALA A 5 -1.36 -3.26 12.71
C ALA A 5 -1.58 -2.87 14.19
N TRP A 6 -2.78 -3.09 14.74
CA TRP A 6 -3.11 -2.82 16.15
C TRP A 6 -2.64 -3.90 17.13
N MET A 7 -2.07 -5.02 16.66
CA MET A 7 -1.69 -6.13 17.54
C MET A 7 -0.69 -5.70 18.64
N LEU A 8 0.11 -4.66 18.39
CA LEU A 8 1.18 -4.21 19.29
C LEU A 8 0.66 -3.40 20.49
N GLU A 9 -0.61 -2.98 20.45
CA GLU A 9 -1.31 -2.40 21.61
C GLU A 9 -1.66 -3.49 22.63
N GLN A 10 -2.05 -4.68 22.13
CA GLN A 10 -2.45 -5.82 22.97
C GLN A 10 -1.29 -6.74 23.35
N PHE A 11 -0.22 -6.76 22.53
CA PHE A 11 0.94 -7.65 22.71
C PHE A 11 2.27 -6.88 22.67
N PRO A 12 2.62 -6.15 23.75
CA PRO A 12 3.81 -5.30 23.80
C PRO A 12 5.13 -6.05 23.58
N GLN A 13 5.19 -7.36 23.85
CA GLN A 13 6.38 -8.18 23.66
C GLN A 13 6.89 -8.22 22.21
N PHE A 14 6.05 -7.89 21.23
CA PHE A 14 6.43 -7.85 19.81
C PHE A 14 6.90 -6.48 19.33
N LYS A 15 6.91 -5.44 20.18
CA LYS A 15 7.25 -4.06 19.78
C LYS A 15 8.64 -3.91 19.14
N ASN A 16 9.58 -4.78 19.48
CA ASN A 16 10.94 -4.78 18.92
C ASN A 16 11.15 -5.87 17.85
N LYS A 17 10.08 -6.52 17.38
CA LYS A 17 10.11 -7.64 16.42
C LYS A 17 9.29 -7.39 15.17
N ILE A 18 8.38 -6.43 15.21
CA ILE A 18 7.50 -6.06 14.11
C ILE A 18 7.61 -4.55 13.91
N VAL A 19 7.51 -4.12 12.65
CA VAL A 19 7.46 -2.71 12.29
C VAL A 19 6.14 -2.39 11.59
N VAL A 20 5.45 -1.36 12.08
CA VAL A 20 4.28 -0.79 11.40
C VAL A 20 4.78 0.21 10.36
N VAL A 21 4.48 -0.10 9.11
CA VAL A 21 4.90 0.69 7.95
C VAL A 21 3.71 0.98 7.04
N SER A 22 3.61 2.20 6.53
CA SER A 22 2.54 2.56 5.60
C SER A 22 2.87 2.15 4.16
N SER A 23 1.81 1.99 3.37
CA SER A 23 1.85 1.84 1.91
C SER A 23 0.97 2.89 1.26
N ASP A 24 1.43 3.44 0.14
CA ASP A 24 0.64 4.36 -0.67
C ASP A 24 0.20 3.64 -1.94
N MET A 25 -1.00 3.97 -2.42
CA MET A 25 -1.58 3.38 -3.62
C MET A 25 -2.19 4.47 -4.50
N ALA A 26 -1.88 4.39 -5.79
CA ALA A 26 -2.57 5.15 -6.82
C ALA A 26 -3.35 4.19 -7.71
N ILE A 27 -4.54 4.59 -8.15
CA ILE A 27 -5.37 3.80 -9.05
C ILE A 27 -5.93 4.70 -10.15
N THR A 28 -5.90 4.20 -11.38
CA THR A 28 -6.46 4.93 -12.51
C THR A 28 -8.00 4.94 -12.47
N LYS A 29 -8.62 5.83 -13.25
CA LYS A 29 -9.98 5.59 -13.75
C LYS A 29 -9.99 4.31 -14.59
N GLN A 30 -11.18 3.79 -14.92
CA GLN A 30 -11.30 2.65 -15.81
C GLN A 30 -10.69 2.97 -17.18
N ILE A 31 -9.77 2.13 -17.64
CA ILE A 31 -9.00 2.25 -18.89
C ILE A 31 -8.88 0.90 -19.62
N PRO A 32 -9.96 0.10 -19.76
CA PRO A 32 -9.90 -1.29 -20.24
C PRO A 32 -9.27 -1.42 -21.64
N GLU A 33 -9.58 -0.52 -22.57
CA GLU A 33 -9.03 -0.55 -23.92
C GLU A 33 -7.50 -0.33 -23.94
N LYS A 34 -6.99 0.56 -23.07
CA LYS A 34 -5.54 0.80 -22.96
C LYS A 34 -4.84 -0.42 -22.38
N LEU A 35 -5.42 -1.02 -21.33
CA LEU A 35 -4.88 -2.24 -20.71
C LEU A 35 -4.84 -3.42 -21.69
N LYS A 36 -5.90 -3.58 -22.49
CA LYS A 36 -5.95 -4.58 -23.56
C LYS A 36 -4.87 -4.36 -24.62
N LYS A 37 -4.68 -3.12 -25.07
CA LYS A 37 -3.62 -2.76 -26.02
C LYS A 37 -2.21 -3.02 -25.46
N MET A 38 -2.02 -2.87 -24.15
CA MET A 38 -0.76 -3.16 -23.45
C MET A 38 -0.58 -4.66 -23.15
N GLY A 39 -1.60 -5.51 -23.36
CA GLY A 39 -1.56 -6.93 -23.00
C GLY A 39 -1.67 -7.23 -21.50
N ILE A 40 -2.09 -6.26 -20.69
CA ILE A 40 -2.20 -6.39 -19.23
C ILE A 40 -3.67 -6.62 -18.86
N THR A 41 -4.16 -7.86 -18.97
CA THR A 41 -5.61 -8.15 -18.85
C THR A 41 -5.97 -9.28 -17.89
N ASP A 42 -5.00 -9.96 -17.30
CA ASP A 42 -5.20 -11.19 -16.54
C ASP A 42 -5.17 -11.00 -15.01
N GLY A 43 -5.09 -9.75 -14.54
CA GLY A 43 -5.07 -9.44 -13.11
C GLY A 43 -3.80 -9.85 -12.38
N LYS A 44 -2.78 -10.36 -13.09
CA LYS A 44 -1.50 -10.73 -12.48
C LYS A 44 -0.83 -9.51 -11.84
N THR A 45 -0.16 -9.77 -10.74
CA THR A 45 0.64 -8.75 -10.06
C THR A 45 2.08 -8.85 -10.54
N VAL A 46 2.65 -7.72 -10.94
CA VAL A 46 4.08 -7.58 -11.15
C VAL A 46 4.64 -6.81 -9.97
N LEU A 47 5.74 -7.31 -9.43
CA LEU A 47 6.35 -6.79 -8.21
C LEU A 47 7.86 -6.62 -8.41
N ASP A 48 8.36 -5.49 -7.90
CA ASP A 48 9.78 -5.21 -7.71
C ASP A 48 10.05 -5.24 -6.20
N SER A 49 10.72 -6.31 -5.75
CA SER A 49 10.98 -6.62 -4.33
C SER A 49 12.28 -6.00 -3.79
N ARG A 50 12.77 -4.93 -4.39
CA ARG A 50 13.84 -4.14 -3.77
C ARG A 50 13.37 -3.52 -2.44
N THR A 51 14.26 -2.83 -1.73
CA THR A 51 14.05 -2.27 -0.37
C THR A 51 12.70 -1.61 -0.15
N PHE A 52 12.17 -0.93 -1.19
CA PHE A 52 10.79 -0.48 -1.24
C PHE A 52 10.04 -1.30 -2.28
N VAL A 53 9.06 -2.09 -1.82
CA VAL A 53 8.25 -2.94 -2.70
C VAL A 53 7.39 -2.05 -3.58
N HIS A 54 7.60 -2.12 -4.89
CA HIS A 54 6.70 -1.53 -5.87
C HIS A 54 5.92 -2.64 -6.53
N TYR A 55 4.63 -2.43 -6.73
CA TYR A 55 3.79 -3.43 -7.36
C TYR A 55 2.71 -2.78 -8.20
N TYR A 56 2.28 -3.48 -9.25
CA TYR A 56 1.08 -3.12 -9.98
C TYR A 56 0.27 -4.35 -10.34
N ARG A 57 -1.03 -4.15 -10.48
CA ARG A 57 -1.97 -5.15 -11.02
C ARG A 57 -3.17 -4.45 -11.63
N THR A 58 -3.94 -5.18 -12.42
CA THR A 58 -5.25 -4.72 -12.86
C THR A 58 -6.37 -5.13 -11.92
N THR A 59 -7.45 -4.37 -11.94
CA THR A 59 -8.73 -4.70 -11.30
C THR A 59 -9.69 -5.34 -12.31
N PRO A 60 -10.68 -6.13 -11.86
CA PRO A 60 -11.69 -6.71 -12.75
C PRO A 60 -12.47 -5.68 -13.57
N ASP A 61 -12.64 -4.46 -13.05
CA ASP A 61 -13.33 -3.36 -13.72
C ASP A 61 -12.40 -2.51 -14.65
N GLY A 62 -11.18 -2.99 -14.91
CA GLY A 62 -10.31 -2.40 -15.94
C GLY A 62 -9.51 -1.18 -15.49
N ARG A 63 -9.06 -1.12 -14.23
CA ARG A 63 -8.14 -0.09 -13.73
C ARG A 63 -6.73 -0.64 -13.58
N LEU A 64 -5.73 0.24 -13.66
CA LEU A 64 -4.37 -0.06 -13.24
C LEU A 64 -4.17 0.48 -11.82
N MET A 65 -3.76 -0.41 -10.92
CA MET A 65 -3.43 -0.09 -9.53
C MET A 65 -1.92 -0.18 -9.37
N LEU A 66 -1.32 0.86 -8.78
CA LEU A 66 0.10 0.97 -8.47
C LEU A 66 0.24 1.15 -6.97
N GLY A 67 1.07 0.35 -6.33
CA GLY A 67 1.34 0.46 -4.90
C GLY A 67 2.83 0.53 -4.60
N LYS A 68 3.15 1.22 -3.52
CA LYS A 68 4.49 1.31 -2.95
C LYS A 68 4.42 1.05 -1.45
N GLY A 69 5.18 0.05 -1.00
CA GLY A 69 5.40 -0.22 0.42
C GLY A 69 6.61 0.54 0.96
N GLY A 70 6.65 0.71 2.29
CA GLY A 70 7.83 1.25 2.96
C GLY A 70 7.87 2.78 3.02
N ASN A 71 6.72 3.45 3.08
CA ASN A 71 6.67 4.91 3.16
C ASN A 71 6.95 5.39 4.60
N HIS A 72 5.93 5.49 5.44
CA HIS A 72 6.09 5.98 6.81
C HIS A 72 6.35 4.83 7.78
N PHE A 73 7.51 4.82 8.42
CA PHE A 73 7.83 3.95 9.55
C PHE A 73 7.32 4.61 10.83
N SER A 74 6.34 3.98 11.49
CA SER A 74 5.77 4.59 12.69
C SER A 74 6.66 4.37 13.90
N TYR A 75 7.15 5.46 14.49
CA TYR A 75 7.89 5.39 15.74
C TYR A 75 7.06 4.74 16.85
N GLY A 76 7.66 3.76 17.53
CA GLY A 76 7.03 2.97 18.59
C GLY A 76 5.87 2.11 18.10
N ASN A 77 5.73 1.92 16.78
CA ASN A 77 4.63 1.21 16.14
C ASN A 77 3.24 1.78 16.44
N ALA A 78 3.13 3.07 16.77
CA ALA A 78 1.86 3.71 17.04
C ALA A 78 1.01 3.83 15.77
N ILE A 79 -0.28 3.47 15.83
CA ILE A 79 -1.22 3.81 14.76
C ILE A 79 -1.52 5.30 14.85
N ARG A 80 -1.14 6.04 13.81
CA ARG A 80 -1.26 7.51 13.74
C ARG A 80 -2.35 7.91 12.75
N PRO A 81 -2.92 9.12 12.85
CA PRO A 81 -3.95 9.59 11.90
C PRO A 81 -3.55 9.54 10.42
N LEU A 82 -2.24 9.49 10.11
CA LEU A 82 -1.76 9.36 8.73
C LEU A 82 -2.16 8.04 8.06
N PHE A 83 -2.41 6.97 8.83
CA PHE A 83 -2.82 5.68 8.27
C PHE A 83 -4.29 5.67 7.80
N ASP A 84 -5.08 6.66 8.22
CA ASP A 84 -6.51 6.78 7.91
C ASP A 84 -6.83 7.96 6.97
N ARG A 85 -5.81 8.62 6.41
CA ARG A 85 -5.97 9.78 5.52
C ARG A 85 -5.61 9.44 4.08
N SER A 86 -6.26 10.12 3.14
CA SER A 86 -5.81 10.07 1.75
C SER A 86 -4.46 10.78 1.63
N ALA A 87 -3.59 10.30 0.75
CA ALA A 87 -2.36 10.98 0.41
C ALA A 87 -2.60 12.42 -0.11
N THR A 88 -3.78 12.68 -0.69
CA THR A 88 -4.21 14.02 -1.14
C THR A 88 -4.51 14.99 -0.01
N ASP A 89 -4.76 14.49 1.20
CA ASP A 89 -5.11 15.29 2.38
C ASP A 89 -3.87 15.68 3.19
N LEU A 90 -2.70 15.16 2.80
CA LEU A 90 -1.42 15.48 3.40
C LEU A 90 -0.77 16.62 2.62
N PRO A 91 -0.12 17.59 3.30
CA PRO A 91 0.66 18.61 2.61
C PRO A 91 1.73 17.90 1.76
N ALA A 92 1.89 18.35 0.51
CA ALA A 92 2.91 17.82 -0.38
C ALA A 92 4.26 17.84 0.35
N LYS A 93 4.78 16.66 0.68
CA LYS A 93 6.17 16.53 1.12
C LYS A 93 7.00 16.56 -0.17
N TYR A 94 7.90 17.53 -0.23
CA TYR A 94 8.84 17.86 -1.31
C TYR A 94 9.12 16.75 -2.32
#